data_AF-A0A0R0CMV8-F1
#
_entry.id   AF-A0A0R0CMV8-F1
#
_cell.length_a   1.000
_cell.length_b   1.000
_cell.length_c   1.000
_cell.angle_alpha   90.00
_cell.angle_beta   90.00
_cell.angle_gamma   90.00
#
_symmetry.space_group_name_H-M   'P 1'
#
loop_
_entity.id
_entity.type
_entity.pdbx_description
1 polymer ?
#
loop_
_entity_poly.entity_id
_entity_poly.type
_entity_poly.pdbx_seq_one_letter_code
_entity_poly.pdbx_strand_id
1 'polypeptide(L)'
;MSEIPGDLKFLKSHEWARVEGNGRVTVGISDHAQGLLGDLVYVELPAVGDSVQAGVGAAVVESVKAASDVYSPVSGTVVEVNEAVTDKPETINEDAYGDGWLYVVELSEPEQLNELLGPDDYAEMLENEDH
;
A
#
# COMPACT_ATOMS: atom_id res chain seq x y z
N MET A 1 -4.91 -11.54 -13.11
CA MET A 1 -5.32 -11.23 -11.73
C MET A 1 -4.37 -11.99 -10.84
N SER A 2 -3.42 -11.28 -10.23
CA SER A 2 -2.65 -11.88 -9.15
C SER A 2 -3.59 -12.27 -8.01
N GLU A 3 -3.25 -13.35 -7.31
CA GLU A 3 -4.01 -13.83 -6.16
C GLU A 3 -3.95 -12.77 -5.04
N ILE A 4 -5.10 -12.31 -4.54
CA ILE A 4 -5.17 -11.38 -3.40
C ILE A 4 -4.85 -12.19 -2.13
N PRO A 5 -3.77 -11.88 -1.39
CA PRO A 5 -3.44 -12.62 -0.19
C PRO A 5 -4.49 -12.46 0.91
N GLY A 6 -4.82 -13.57 1.58
CA GLY A 6 -5.89 -13.64 2.58
C GLY A 6 -5.62 -12.92 3.90
N ASP A 7 -4.37 -12.51 4.15
CA ASP A 7 -3.91 -11.83 5.36
C ASP A 7 -3.88 -10.30 5.23
N LEU A 8 -4.25 -9.77 4.06
CA LEU A 8 -4.23 -8.34 3.78
C LEU A 8 -5.57 -7.67 4.06
N LYS A 9 -5.48 -6.38 4.38
CA LYS A 9 -6.59 -5.44 4.43
C LYS A 9 -6.38 -4.36 3.38
N PHE A 10 -7.45 -3.77 2.86
CA PHE A 10 -7.36 -2.85 1.73
C PHE A 10 -8.10 -1.54 1.95
N LEU A 11 -7.55 -0.47 1.39
CA LEU A 11 -8.30 0.74 1.09
C LEU A 11 -9.03 0.59 -0.25
N LYS A 12 -10.12 1.35 -0.41
CA LYS A 12 -10.81 1.49 -1.69
C LYS A 12 -9.94 2.13 -2.77
N SER A 13 -8.93 2.89 -2.38
CA SER A 13 -7.91 3.49 -3.25
C SER A 13 -6.77 2.53 -3.62
N HIS A 14 -6.92 1.24 -3.33
CA HIS A 14 -6.05 0.14 -3.76
C HIS A 14 -4.71 -0.01 -3.03
N GLU A 15 -4.52 0.65 -1.89
CA GLU A 15 -3.45 0.35 -0.95
C GLU A 15 -3.79 -0.87 -0.08
N TRP A 16 -2.78 -1.63 0.31
CA TRP A 16 -2.91 -2.74 1.23
C TRP A 16 -2.18 -2.49 2.55
N ALA A 17 -2.69 -3.10 3.60
CA ALA A 17 -2.15 -3.13 4.94
C ALA A 17 -2.01 -4.59 5.39
N ARG A 18 -0.78 -5.01 5.71
CA ARG A 18 -0.49 -6.29 6.37
C ARG A 18 -0.23 -6.02 7.85
N VAL A 19 -1.02 -6.62 8.73
CA VAL A 19 -0.80 -6.46 10.17
C VAL A 19 0.33 -7.38 10.61
N GLU A 20 1.47 -6.77 10.88
CA GLU A 20 2.61 -7.44 11.50
C GLU A 20 2.35 -7.56 13.02
N GLY A 21 2.85 -8.62 13.65
CA GLY A 21 2.77 -8.73 15.10
C GLY A 21 3.34 -7.49 15.81
N ASN A 22 2.85 -7.23 17.03
CA ASN A 22 3.31 -6.11 17.89
C ASN A 22 2.84 -4.70 17.44
N GLY A 23 1.69 -4.58 16.79
CA GLY A 23 1.10 -3.27 16.46
C GLY A 23 1.76 -2.57 15.28
N ARG A 24 2.45 -3.32 14.42
CA ARG A 24 3.05 -2.82 13.19
C ARG A 24 2.20 -3.17 11.98
N VAL A 25 2.21 -2.32 10.98
CA VAL A 25 1.47 -2.51 9.73
C VAL A 25 2.40 -2.21 8.57
N THR A 26 2.62 -3.20 7.73
CA THR A 26 3.32 -3.03 6.45
C THR A 26 2.33 -2.51 5.42
N VAL A 27 2.72 -1.50 4.65
CA VAL A 27 1.87 -0.82 3.66
C VAL A 27 2.48 -0.91 2.27
N GLY A 28 1.65 -1.11 1.24
CA GLY A 28 2.03 -1.04 -0.17
C GLY A 28 0.83 -0.78 -1.07
N ILE A 29 1.04 -0.82 -2.39
CA ILE A 29 -0.04 -0.74 -3.39
C ILE A 29 -0.37 -2.13 -3.95
N SER A 30 -1.62 -2.36 -4.32
CA SER A 30 -2.07 -3.65 -4.83
C SER A 30 -1.61 -3.95 -6.27
N ASP A 31 -1.70 -5.23 -6.67
CA ASP A 31 -1.48 -5.65 -8.06
C ASP A 31 -2.38 -4.91 -9.06
N HIS A 32 -3.62 -4.63 -8.67
CA HIS A 32 -4.53 -3.84 -9.49
C HIS A 32 -4.02 -2.40 -9.67
N ALA A 33 -3.60 -1.74 -8.58
CA ALA A 33 -3.08 -0.37 -8.62
C ALA A 33 -1.86 -0.23 -9.54
N GLN A 34 -0.86 -1.12 -9.38
CA GLN A 34 0.32 -1.11 -10.25
C GLN A 34 -0.05 -1.38 -11.72
N GLY A 35 -1.02 -2.27 -11.96
CA GLY A 35 -1.51 -2.57 -13.31
C GLY A 35 -2.17 -1.36 -14.00
N LEU A 36 -2.92 -0.55 -13.25
CA LEU A 36 -3.50 0.70 -13.73
C LEU A 36 -2.43 1.75 -14.06
N LEU A 37 -1.42 1.86 -13.21
CA LEU A 37 -0.30 2.81 -13.39
C LEU A 37 0.63 2.38 -14.54
N GLY A 38 0.83 1.08 -14.73
CA GLY A 38 1.83 0.50 -15.63
C GLY A 38 3.23 0.54 -15.01
N ASP A 39 4.26 0.51 -15.87
CA ASP A 39 5.67 0.43 -15.47
C ASP A 39 6.07 1.62 -14.58
N LEU A 40 6.34 1.33 -13.31
CA LEU A 40 6.76 2.31 -12.32
C LEU A 40 8.22 2.71 -12.57
N VAL A 41 8.50 3.99 -12.41
CA VAL A 41 9.80 4.61 -12.68
C VAL A 41 10.31 5.48 -11.54
N TYR A 42 9.45 5.80 -10.57
CA TYR A 42 9.82 6.58 -9.40
C TYR A 42 8.93 6.26 -8.20
N VAL A 43 9.53 6.27 -7.01
CA VAL A 43 8.86 6.08 -5.72
C VAL A 43 9.42 7.10 -4.73
N GLU A 44 8.54 7.86 -4.10
CA GLU A 44 8.85 8.74 -2.98
C GLU A 44 8.26 8.15 -1.71
N LEU A 45 9.12 7.79 -0.77
CA LEU A 45 8.75 7.21 0.52
C LEU A 45 8.74 8.29 1.62
N PRO A 46 7.92 8.13 2.67
CA PRO A 46 8.07 8.94 3.88
C PRO A 46 9.42 8.67 4.56
N ALA A 47 9.83 9.49 5.52
CA ALA A 47 11.02 9.22 6.31
C ALA A 47 10.68 8.41 7.58
N VAL A 48 11.63 7.60 8.05
CA VAL A 48 11.51 6.96 9.37
C VAL A 48 11.41 8.03 10.46
N GLY A 49 10.39 7.91 11.31
CA GLY A 49 10.04 8.89 12.34
C GLY A 49 8.93 9.86 11.93
N ASP A 50 8.53 9.88 10.66
CA ASP A 50 7.40 10.71 10.22
C ASP A 50 6.08 10.19 10.78
N SER A 51 5.16 11.13 11.06
CA SER A 51 3.78 10.80 11.43
C SER A 51 2.91 10.72 10.19
N VAL A 52 2.19 9.60 10.04
CA VAL A 52 1.20 9.39 8.97
C VAL A 52 -0.21 9.36 9.55
N GLN A 53 -1.19 9.77 8.74
CA GLN A 53 -2.60 9.81 9.13
C GLN A 53 -3.43 8.99 8.15
N ALA A 54 -4.39 8.23 8.68
CA ALA A 54 -5.30 7.42 7.87
C ALA A 54 -6.02 8.29 6.83
N GLY A 55 -6.03 7.84 5.57
CA GLY A 55 -6.65 8.54 4.45
C GLY A 55 -5.89 9.77 3.95
N VAL A 56 -4.66 10.01 4.44
CA VAL A 56 -3.79 11.11 3.98
C VAL A 56 -2.62 10.53 3.19
N GLY A 57 -2.20 11.22 2.12
CA GLY A 57 -1.07 10.84 1.29
C GLY A 57 0.22 10.78 2.11
N ALA A 58 0.92 9.65 2.04
CA ALA A 58 2.16 9.39 2.79
C ALA A 58 3.35 9.05 1.88
N ALA A 59 3.10 8.53 0.69
CA ALA A 59 4.10 8.22 -0.33
C ALA A 59 3.57 8.62 -1.71
N VAL A 60 4.44 8.64 -2.72
CA VAL A 60 4.07 8.88 -4.12
C VAL A 60 4.67 7.78 -4.98
N VAL A 61 3.90 7.25 -5.91
CA VAL A 61 4.38 6.33 -6.96
C VAL A 61 4.14 6.95 -8.32
N GLU A 62 5.11 6.87 -9.21
CA GLU A 62 5.01 7.42 -10.57
C GLU A 62 5.45 6.40 -11.61
N SER A 63 4.65 6.31 -12.67
CA SER A 63 4.91 5.54 -13.88
C SER A 63 5.21 6.46 -15.05
N VAL A 64 5.54 5.88 -16.20
CA VAL A 64 5.66 6.65 -17.45
C VAL A 64 4.35 7.32 -17.92
N LYS A 65 3.22 7.02 -17.27
CA LYS A 65 1.89 7.51 -17.66
C LYS A 65 1.30 8.49 -16.65
N ALA A 66 1.52 8.27 -15.36
CA ALA A 66 0.85 9.00 -14.29
C ALA A 66 1.66 8.96 -12.99
N ALA A 67 1.44 9.95 -12.14
CA ALA A 67 1.83 9.93 -10.74
C ALA A 67 0.58 9.78 -9.87
N SER A 68 0.70 9.06 -8.77
CA SER A 68 -0.37 8.85 -7.80
C SER A 68 0.15 8.94 -6.38
N ASP A 69 -0.59 9.65 -5.54
CA ASP A 69 -0.40 9.61 -4.10
C ASP A 69 -0.83 8.23 -3.58
N VAL A 70 -0.08 7.74 -2.58
CA VAL A 70 -0.38 6.54 -1.80
C VAL A 70 -0.89 6.98 -0.44
N TYR A 71 -2.15 6.67 -0.14
CA TYR A 71 -2.79 7.06 1.11
C TYR A 71 -2.43 6.06 2.21
N SER A 72 -2.14 6.57 3.42
CA SER A 72 -1.91 5.68 4.55
C SER A 72 -3.22 5.00 4.97
N PRO A 73 -3.28 3.67 5.10
CA PRO A 73 -4.46 2.96 5.58
C PRO A 73 -4.71 3.18 7.07
N VAL A 74 -3.69 3.60 7.81
CA VAL A 74 -3.70 3.72 9.27
C VAL A 74 -2.90 4.94 9.73
N SER A 75 -3.18 5.39 10.94
CA SER A 75 -2.44 6.48 11.60
C SER A 75 -1.35 5.91 12.50
N GLY A 76 -0.21 6.59 12.54
CA GLY A 76 0.92 6.14 13.36
C GLY A 76 2.24 6.79 12.99
N THR A 77 3.32 6.14 13.37
CA THR A 77 4.70 6.59 13.08
C THR A 77 5.37 5.61 12.12
N VAL A 78 6.03 6.12 11.09
CA VAL A 78 6.83 5.30 10.18
C VAL A 78 8.07 4.78 10.92
N VAL A 79 8.22 3.46 10.97
CA VAL A 79 9.34 2.79 11.67
C VAL A 79 10.32 2.10 10.72
N GLU A 80 9.91 1.88 9.47
CA GLU A 80 10.74 1.23 8.44
C GLU A 80 10.28 1.69 7.05
N VAL A 81 11.20 1.73 6.09
CA VAL A 81 10.94 2.08 4.70
C VAL A 81 11.72 1.15 3.78
N ASN A 82 11.14 0.81 2.64
CA ASN A 82 11.78 -0.06 1.67
C ASN A 82 12.67 0.74 0.71
N GLU A 83 13.89 1.05 1.11
CA GLU A 83 14.81 1.79 0.24
C GLU A 83 15.10 1.07 -1.09
N ALA A 84 14.86 -0.25 -1.20
CA ALA A 84 15.10 -0.97 -2.45
C ALA A 84 14.15 -0.55 -3.58
N VAL A 85 12.91 -0.13 -3.28
CA VAL A 85 11.94 0.28 -4.31
C VAL A 85 12.19 1.69 -4.85
N THR A 86 13.02 2.51 -4.19
CA THR A 86 13.43 3.81 -4.75
C THR A 86 14.50 3.64 -5.81
N ASP A 87 15.39 2.66 -5.63
CA ASP A 87 16.40 2.26 -6.63
C ASP A 87 15.81 1.37 -7.74
N LYS A 88 14.80 0.56 -7.41
CA LYS A 88 14.13 -0.38 -8.34
C LYS A 88 12.60 -0.34 -8.20
N PRO A 89 11.94 0.71 -8.71
CA PRO A 89 10.48 0.85 -8.67
C PRO A 89 9.72 -0.32 -9.29
N GLU A 90 10.31 -0.99 -10.29
CA GLU A 90 9.73 -2.13 -10.99
C GLU A 90 9.46 -3.33 -10.06
N THR A 91 10.12 -3.40 -8.90
CA THR A 91 9.87 -4.42 -7.88
C THR A 91 8.40 -4.43 -7.46
N ILE A 92 7.75 -3.27 -7.43
CA ILE A 92 6.32 -3.15 -7.12
C ILE A 92 5.45 -3.74 -8.24
N ASN A 93 5.85 -3.60 -9.50
CA ASN A 93 5.17 -4.24 -10.63
C ASN A 93 5.35 -5.77 -10.62
N GLU A 94 6.51 -6.25 -10.18
CA GLU A 94 6.86 -7.68 -10.15
C GLU A 94 6.26 -8.43 -8.96
N ASP A 95 6.25 -7.81 -7.77
CA ASP A 95 5.79 -8.42 -6.52
C ASP A 95 5.14 -7.41 -5.56
N ALA A 96 3.97 -6.91 -5.93
CA ALA A 96 3.23 -5.87 -5.20
C ALA A 96 2.92 -6.22 -3.72
N TYR A 97 2.80 -7.50 -3.39
CA TYR A 97 2.41 -7.99 -2.05
C TYR A 97 3.55 -8.62 -1.24
N GLY A 98 4.69 -8.86 -1.87
CA GLY A 98 5.92 -9.33 -1.23
C GLY A 98 6.96 -8.21 -1.19
N ASP A 99 7.93 -8.25 -2.09
CA ASP A 99 9.09 -7.34 -2.08
C ASP A 99 8.75 -5.88 -2.44
N GLY A 100 7.56 -5.61 -2.98
CA GLY A 100 7.04 -4.29 -3.36
C GLY A 100 6.40 -3.48 -2.23
N TRP A 101 6.57 -3.85 -0.95
CA TRP A 101 6.12 -3.05 0.18
C TRP A 101 6.82 -1.67 0.21
N LEU A 102 6.17 -0.65 0.77
CA LEU A 102 6.66 0.73 0.75
C LEU A 102 7.23 1.15 2.11
N TYR A 103 6.44 1.01 3.17
CA TYR A 103 6.82 1.42 4.52
C TYR A 103 6.09 0.61 5.59
N VAL A 104 6.60 0.64 6.82
CA VAL A 104 5.98 0.03 8.00
C VAL A 104 5.61 1.14 8.98
N VAL A 105 4.38 1.07 9.50
CA VAL A 105 3.83 1.99 10.50
C VAL A 105 3.69 1.28 11.83
N GLU A 106 4.12 1.91 12.92
CA GLU A 106 3.69 1.56 14.27
C GLU A 106 2.38 2.30 14.57
N LEU A 107 1.30 1.53 14.80
CA LEU A 107 -0.06 2.02 14.94
C LEU A 107 -0.24 2.91 16.15
N SER A 108 -0.92 4.05 15.97
CA SER A 108 -1.46 4.84 17.07
C SER A 108 -2.91 4.47 17.42
N GLU A 109 -3.69 4.00 16.43
CA GLU A 109 -5.13 3.74 16.55
C GLU A 109 -5.50 2.39 15.89
N PRO A 110 -5.44 1.27 16.63
CA PRO A 110 -5.69 -0.06 16.08
C PRO A 110 -7.11 -0.26 15.53
N GLU A 111 -8.08 0.52 16.01
CA GLU A 111 -9.48 0.41 15.58
C GLU A 111 -9.69 0.75 14.10
N GLN A 112 -8.79 1.56 13.51
CA GLN A 112 -8.84 1.95 12.10
C GLN A 112 -8.72 0.73 11.16
N LEU A 113 -8.08 -0.35 11.60
CA LEU A 113 -8.01 -1.61 10.84
C LEU A 113 -9.39 -2.24 10.59
N ASN A 114 -10.41 -1.91 11.40
CA ASN A 114 -11.77 -2.43 11.22
C ASN A 114 -12.53 -1.73 10.09
N GLU A 115 -12.04 -0.57 9.63
CA GLU A 115 -12.65 0.20 8.53
C GLU A 115 -12.13 -0.23 7.15
N LEU A 116 -11.03 -0.98 7.13
CA LEU A 116 -10.41 -1.51 5.92
C LEU A 116 -11.17 -2.73 5.39
N LEU A 117 -11.18 -2.87 4.06
CA LEU A 117 -11.80 -4.00 3.37
C LEU A 117 -11.01 -5.28 3.61
N GLY A 118 -11.72 -6.40 3.76
CA GLY A 118 -11.09 -7.71 3.66
C GLY A 118 -10.71 -8.07 2.22
N PRO A 119 -9.94 -9.15 2.01
CA PRO A 119 -9.57 -9.64 0.68
C PRO A 119 -10.79 -9.92 -0.21
N ASP A 120 -11.82 -10.57 0.34
CA ASP A 120 -13.05 -10.90 -0.39
C ASP A 120 -13.84 -9.65 -0.79
N ASP A 121 -14.00 -8.70 0.14
CA ASP A 121 -14.71 -7.43 -0.13
C ASP A 121 -13.96 -6.58 -1.17
N TYR A 122 -12.62 -6.60 -1.14
CA TYR A 122 -11.79 -5.92 -2.12
C TYR A 122 -11.89 -6.59 -3.50
N ALA A 123 -11.88 -7.93 -3.56
CA ALA A 123 -12.09 -8.66 -4.80
C ALA A 123 -13.45 -8.34 -5.43
N GLU A 124 -14.53 -8.33 -4.63
CA GLU A 124 -15.87 -7.94 -5.09
C GLU A 124 -15.91 -6.48 -5.57
N MET A 125 -15.19 -5.57 -4.90
CA MET A 125 -15.07 -4.18 -5.34
C MET A 125 -14.44 -4.09 -6.74
N LEU A 126 -13.34 -4.80 -6.98
CA LEU A 126 -12.66 -4.80 -8.29
C LEU A 126 -13.57 -5.33 -9.40
N GLU A 127 -14.29 -6.43 -9.16
CA GLU A 127 -15.24 -6.98 -10.14
C GLU A 127 -16.35 -5.98 -10.53
N ASN A 128 -16.76 -5.12 -9.59
CA ASN A 128 -17.78 -4.10 -9.82
C ASN A 128 -17.23 -2.85 -10.52
N GLU A 129 -15.94 -2.54 -10.39
CA GLU A 129 -15.29 -1.40 -11.06
C GLU A 129 -14.97 -1.68 -12.53
N ASP A 130 -14.75 -2.95 -12.89
CA ASP A 130 -14.50 -3.39 -14.27
C ASP A 130 -15.78 -3.45 -15.15
N HIS A 131 -16.95 -3.10 -14.59
CA HIS A 131 -18.28 -3.23 -15.21
C HIS A 131 -18.96 -1.89 -15.52
#